data_AF-A0A534U2W2-F1
#
_entry.id   AF-A0A534U2W2-F1
#
_cell.length_a   1.000
_cell.length_b   1.000
_cell.length_c   1.000
_cell.angle_alpha   90.00
_cell.angle_beta   90.00
_cell.angle_gamma   90.00
#
_symmetry.space_group_name_H-M   'P 1'
#
loop_
_entity.id
_entity.type
_entity.pdbx_description
1 polymer ?
#
loop_
_entity_poly.entity_id
_entity_poly.type
_entity_poly.pdbx_seq_one_letter_code
_entity_poly.pdbx_strand_id
1 'polypeptide(L)'
;MSAAPVGPARRTPWREVASRRFTARLLVLAGVIGLGLGTTVSALRTEPFGVVVAAGRPERLMDFASHRGFACAAWSGDLAHAGGASIYTLDAHLKATERWTGLPAWIALPFGYSPTMLWVLGPLCTLPARWSYGAWSLACVLAMGWMILRARVHWVALLLLVTPLTVYAFALGQTALLTTAGLFFLMVRDAEGVGGRSPASWRESLVLWLLTAKPPIAATAGLALLVRGRGGSVARAIGVTLVTTLALTPWLGTGWARDYLHLLGSYDRVGLPAAFARDGGTQR
;
A
#
# COMPACT_ATOMS: atom_id res chain seq x y z
N MET A 1 30.91 61.16 -19.77
CA MET A 1 30.00 59.99 -19.73
C MET A 1 30.84 58.76 -19.46
N SER A 2 30.77 58.17 -18.27
CA SER A 2 31.42 56.90 -17.95
C SER A 2 30.37 56.02 -17.27
N ALA A 3 30.01 54.92 -17.93
CA ALA A 3 29.06 53.95 -17.44
C ALA A 3 29.71 53.14 -16.33
N ALA A 4 29.17 53.22 -15.11
CA ALA A 4 29.56 52.34 -14.02
C ALA A 4 29.17 50.89 -14.36
N PRO A 5 30.01 49.88 -14.07
CA PRO A 5 29.67 48.49 -14.34
C PRO A 5 28.55 48.05 -13.39
N VAL A 6 27.51 47.43 -13.94
CA VAL A 6 26.49 46.71 -13.18
C VAL A 6 27.20 45.59 -12.41
N GLY A 7 27.38 45.77 -11.10
CA GLY A 7 27.99 44.77 -10.23
C GLY A 7 27.19 43.45 -10.27
N PRO A 8 27.86 42.29 -10.12
CA PRO A 8 27.20 41.00 -10.23
C PRO A 8 26.14 40.88 -9.15
N ALA A 9 24.91 40.54 -9.55
CA ALA A 9 23.79 40.30 -8.67
C ALA A 9 24.23 39.35 -7.54
N ARG A 10 24.32 39.87 -6.30
CA ARG A 10 24.61 39.06 -5.11
C ARG A 10 23.60 37.92 -5.04
N ARG A 11 24.02 36.72 -5.44
CA ARG A 11 23.27 35.49 -5.17
C ARG A 11 23.21 35.36 -3.66
N THR A 12 22.04 35.61 -3.09
CA THR A 12 21.82 35.47 -1.65
C THR A 12 22.11 34.02 -1.24
N PRO A 13 23.02 33.76 -0.28
CA PRO A 13 23.42 32.40 0.11
C PRO A 13 22.25 31.49 0.51
N TRP A 14 21.15 32.08 0.99
CA TRP A 14 19.90 31.40 1.29
C TRP A 14 19.25 30.71 0.07
N ARG A 15 19.31 31.32 -1.13
CA ARG A 15 18.79 30.72 -2.37
C ARG A 15 19.62 29.53 -2.80
N GLU A 16 20.94 29.57 -2.62
CA GLU A 16 21.83 28.46 -2.96
C GLU A 16 21.65 27.26 -2.03
N VAL A 17 21.50 27.49 -0.72
CA VAL A 17 21.25 26.42 0.25
C VAL A 17 19.86 25.79 0.04
N ALA A 18 18.83 26.59 -0.22
CA ALA A 18 17.49 26.09 -0.54
C ALA A 18 17.49 25.27 -1.85
N SER A 19 18.19 25.75 -2.88
CA SER A 19 18.38 25.03 -4.15
C SER A 19 19.10 23.69 -3.94
N ARG A 20 20.22 23.67 -3.21
CA ARG A 20 20.96 22.43 -2.90
C ARG A 20 20.11 21.40 -2.14
N ARG A 21 19.30 21.84 -1.17
CA ARG A 21 18.37 20.96 -0.43
C ARG A 21 17.29 20.40 -1.33
N PHE A 22 16.74 21.20 -2.24
CA PHE A 22 15.74 20.74 -3.20
C PHE A 22 16.33 19.74 -4.19
N THR A 23 17.51 20.02 -4.76
CA THR A 23 18.24 19.09 -5.63
C THR A 23 18.56 17.78 -4.92
N ALA A 24 19.01 17.81 -3.67
CA ALA A 24 19.27 16.59 -2.89
C ALA A 24 18.00 15.74 -2.70
N ARG A 25 16.84 16.36 -2.43
CA ARG A 25 15.56 15.63 -2.35
C ARG A 25 15.19 14.98 -3.69
N LEU A 26 15.37 15.70 -4.80
CA LEU A 26 15.12 15.15 -6.14
C LEU A 26 16.04 13.97 -6.47
N LEU A 27 17.32 14.05 -6.10
CA LEU A 27 18.28 12.96 -6.31
C LEU A 27 17.91 11.71 -5.50
N VAL A 28 17.55 11.87 -4.22
CA VAL A 28 17.08 10.74 -3.39
C VAL A 28 15.81 10.13 -3.97
N LEU A 29 14.84 10.96 -4.37
CA LEU A 29 13.62 10.49 -5.04
C LEU A 29 13.93 9.75 -6.34
N ALA A 30 14.80 10.29 -7.18
CA ALA A 30 15.21 9.66 -8.44
C ALA A 30 15.89 8.31 -8.18
N GLY A 31 16.73 8.21 -7.16
CA GLY A 31 17.36 6.94 -6.75
C GLY A 31 16.33 5.89 -6.31
N VAL A 32 15.38 6.27 -5.44
CA VAL A 32 14.30 5.38 -4.99
C VAL A 32 13.41 4.94 -6.16
N ILE A 33 13.07 5.86 -7.07
CA ILE A 33 12.26 5.58 -8.26
C ILE A 33 13.02 4.68 -9.24
N GLY A 34 14.30 4.95 -9.48
CA GLY A 34 15.14 4.14 -10.38
C GLY A 34 15.25 2.69 -9.90
N LEU A 35 15.47 2.48 -8.59
CA LEU A 35 15.46 1.16 -7.97
C LEU A 35 14.10 0.47 -8.12
N GLY A 36 13.00 1.21 -7.93
CA GLY A 36 11.64 0.71 -8.09
C GLY A 36 11.29 0.33 -9.53
N LEU A 37 11.72 1.11 -10.52
CA LEU A 37 11.46 0.83 -11.94
C LEU A 37 12.19 -0.42 -12.43
N GLY A 38 13.44 -0.65 -12.02
CA GLY A 38 14.20 -1.85 -12.41
C GLY A 38 13.54 -3.15 -11.95
N THR A 39 13.00 -3.16 -10.72
CA THR A 39 12.27 -4.31 -10.17
C THR A 39 10.88 -4.48 -10.80
N THR A 40 10.19 -3.36 -11.07
CA THR A 40 8.88 -3.35 -11.75
C THR A 40 8.97 -3.96 -13.15
N VAL A 41 9.99 -3.61 -13.93
CA VAL A 41 10.18 -4.13 -15.30
C VAL A 41 10.44 -5.64 -15.31
N SER A 42 11.18 -6.15 -14.34
CA SER A 42 11.43 -7.60 -14.19
C SER A 42 10.12 -8.35 -13.89
N ALA A 43 9.31 -7.85 -12.95
CA ALA A 43 8.03 -8.46 -12.59
C ALA A 43 7.04 -8.51 -13.78
N LEU A 44 7.04 -7.48 -14.65
CA LEU A 44 6.17 -7.41 -15.82
C LEU A 44 6.42 -8.52 -16.85
N ARG A 45 7.61 -9.15 -16.85
CA ARG A 45 7.98 -10.19 -17.83
C ARG A 45 7.59 -11.61 -17.43
N THR A 46 7.11 -11.82 -16.21
CA THR A 46 6.73 -13.16 -15.71
C THR A 46 5.35 -13.59 -16.22
N GLU A 47 5.19 -14.87 -16.55
CA GLU A 47 3.91 -15.52 -16.88
C GLU A 47 3.77 -16.85 -16.13
N PRO A 48 2.64 -17.08 -15.42
CA PRO A 48 1.60 -16.10 -15.08
C PRO A 48 2.16 -14.97 -14.20
N PHE A 49 1.63 -13.75 -14.38
CA PHE A 49 2.20 -12.54 -13.77
C PHE A 49 2.29 -12.65 -12.24
N GLY A 50 3.48 -12.38 -11.71
CA GLY A 50 3.71 -12.37 -10.27
C GLY A 50 3.72 -13.76 -9.64
N VAL A 51 3.96 -14.82 -10.42
CA VAL A 51 4.10 -16.19 -9.90
C VAL A 51 5.39 -16.82 -10.43
N VAL A 52 6.13 -17.46 -9.53
CA VAL A 52 7.21 -18.37 -9.89
C VAL A 52 6.61 -19.78 -9.91
N VAL A 53 6.71 -20.43 -11.06
CA VAL A 53 6.17 -21.77 -11.29
C VAL A 53 7.32 -22.78 -11.33
N ALA A 54 7.20 -23.87 -10.60
CA ALA A 54 8.06 -25.04 -10.75
C ALA A 54 7.19 -26.31 -10.80
N ALA A 55 7.59 -27.28 -11.62
CA ALA A 55 6.86 -28.53 -11.84
C ALA A 55 5.34 -28.34 -12.13
N GLY A 56 4.99 -27.28 -12.87
CA GLY A 56 3.60 -26.96 -13.23
C GLY A 56 2.75 -26.43 -12.08
N ARG A 57 3.36 -26.02 -10.95
CA ARG A 57 2.65 -25.50 -9.77
C ARG A 57 3.23 -24.15 -9.32
N PRO A 58 2.41 -23.27 -8.71
CA PRO A 58 2.92 -22.06 -8.06
C PRO A 58 3.83 -22.43 -6.87
N GLU A 59 5.03 -21.86 -6.80
CA GLU A 59 5.95 -22.02 -5.66
C GLU A 59 6.22 -20.72 -4.91
N ARG A 60 6.13 -19.57 -5.60
CA ARG A 60 6.20 -18.26 -4.96
C ARG A 60 5.22 -17.31 -5.62
N LEU A 61 4.59 -16.49 -4.79
CA LEU A 61 3.62 -15.50 -5.22
C LEU A 61 4.17 -14.09 -4.90
N MET A 62 3.95 -13.15 -5.81
CA MET A 62 4.23 -11.74 -5.60
C MET A 62 3.04 -11.11 -4.89
N ASP A 63 3.29 -10.26 -3.88
CA ASP A 63 2.24 -9.65 -3.09
C ASP A 63 1.22 -8.92 -3.96
N PHE A 64 1.61 -7.98 -4.82
CA PHE A 64 0.62 -7.22 -5.59
C PHE A 64 -0.28 -8.11 -6.45
N ALA A 65 0.30 -9.08 -7.15
CA ALA A 65 -0.48 -10.03 -7.95
C ALA A 65 -1.47 -10.78 -7.07
N SER A 66 -1.02 -11.18 -5.88
CA SER A 66 -1.86 -11.86 -4.92
C SER A 66 -3.02 -11.03 -4.37
N HIS A 67 -2.70 -9.87 -3.83
CA HIS A 67 -3.69 -8.98 -3.24
C HIS A 67 -4.70 -8.49 -4.29
N ARG A 68 -4.25 -8.19 -5.51
CA ARG A 68 -5.14 -7.82 -6.62
C ARG A 68 -6.00 -9.00 -7.03
N GLY A 69 -5.41 -10.16 -7.31
CA GLY A 69 -6.18 -11.31 -7.79
C GLY A 69 -7.21 -11.78 -6.77
N PHE A 70 -6.87 -11.75 -5.48
CA PHE A 70 -7.82 -11.94 -4.38
C PHE A 70 -8.93 -10.89 -4.39
N ALA A 71 -8.59 -9.60 -4.49
CA ALA A 71 -9.59 -8.53 -4.53
C ALA A 71 -10.54 -8.68 -5.73
N CYS A 72 -10.03 -9.05 -6.91
CA CYS A 72 -10.87 -9.26 -8.10
C CYS A 72 -11.78 -10.48 -7.95
N ALA A 73 -11.28 -11.56 -7.34
CA ALA A 73 -12.09 -12.72 -7.03
C ALA A 73 -13.17 -12.40 -5.97
N ALA A 74 -12.88 -11.55 -4.98
CA ALA A 74 -13.88 -11.07 -4.02
C ALA A 74 -14.97 -10.22 -4.72
N TRP A 75 -14.57 -9.27 -5.58
CA TRP A 75 -15.50 -8.42 -6.33
C TRP A 75 -16.37 -9.18 -7.33
N SER A 76 -15.90 -10.31 -7.86
CA SER A 76 -16.72 -11.18 -8.70
C SER A 76 -17.87 -11.86 -7.92
N GLY A 77 -17.86 -11.83 -6.59
CA GLY A 77 -18.84 -12.51 -5.74
C GLY A 77 -18.56 -14.00 -5.54
N ASP A 78 -17.76 -14.61 -6.42
CA ASP A 78 -17.53 -16.05 -6.45
C ASP A 78 -16.84 -16.59 -5.19
N LEU A 79 -15.98 -15.82 -4.51
CA LEU A 79 -15.27 -16.33 -3.33
C LEU A 79 -16.20 -16.62 -2.14
N ALA A 80 -17.17 -15.74 -1.88
CA ALA A 80 -18.14 -15.97 -0.81
C ALA A 80 -19.11 -17.10 -1.16
N HIS A 81 -19.48 -17.23 -2.45
CA HIS A 81 -20.44 -18.23 -2.92
C HIS A 81 -19.80 -19.63 -3.09
N ALA A 82 -18.53 -19.71 -3.48
CA ALA A 82 -17.85 -20.97 -3.72
C ALA A 82 -17.33 -21.66 -2.44
N GLY A 83 -17.32 -20.96 -1.29
CA GLY A 83 -16.76 -21.46 -0.04
C GLY A 83 -17.71 -21.47 1.16
N GLY A 84 -18.88 -20.82 1.07
CA GLY A 84 -19.94 -20.86 2.10
C GLY A 84 -19.61 -20.27 3.48
N ALA A 85 -18.33 -19.97 3.77
CA ALA A 85 -17.89 -19.45 5.05
C ALA A 85 -17.43 -18.00 4.88
N SER A 86 -16.22 -17.75 4.38
CA SER A 86 -15.60 -16.43 4.45
C SER A 86 -14.46 -16.30 3.46
N ILE A 87 -14.27 -15.11 2.89
CA ILE A 87 -13.15 -14.86 1.98
C ILE A 87 -11.80 -14.94 2.69
N TYR A 88 -11.76 -14.86 4.03
CA TYR A 88 -10.53 -14.89 4.81
C TYR A 88 -10.02 -16.31 5.11
N THR A 89 -10.69 -17.35 4.61
CA THR A 89 -10.29 -18.76 4.77
C THR A 89 -9.16 -19.15 3.81
N LEU A 90 -8.37 -20.18 4.17
CA LEU A 90 -7.31 -20.70 3.31
C LEU A 90 -7.84 -21.13 1.93
N ASP A 91 -8.95 -21.87 1.89
CA ASP A 91 -9.54 -22.34 0.64
C ASP A 91 -9.98 -21.19 -0.28
N ALA A 92 -10.50 -20.09 0.28
CA ALA A 92 -10.83 -18.91 -0.52
C ALA A 92 -9.57 -18.28 -1.16
N HIS A 93 -8.45 -18.23 -0.43
CA HIS A 93 -7.19 -17.71 -0.98
C HIS A 93 -6.57 -18.65 -2.02
N LEU A 94 -6.65 -19.97 -1.82
CA LEU A 94 -6.22 -20.95 -2.81
C LEU A 94 -7.06 -20.83 -4.09
N LYS A 95 -8.39 -20.78 -3.99
CA LYS A 95 -9.28 -20.56 -5.14
C LYS A 95 -9.00 -19.25 -5.87
N ALA A 96 -8.73 -18.18 -5.14
CA ALA A 96 -8.33 -16.91 -5.75
C ALA A 96 -7.01 -17.03 -6.54
N THR A 97 -6.05 -17.76 -5.97
CA THR A 97 -4.76 -18.05 -6.60
C THR A 97 -4.92 -18.90 -7.86
N GLU A 98 -5.71 -19.98 -7.80
CA GLU A 98 -6.04 -20.82 -8.96
C GLU A 98 -6.66 -20.00 -10.08
N ARG A 99 -7.61 -19.14 -9.74
CA ARG A 99 -8.32 -18.32 -10.71
C ARG A 99 -7.40 -17.36 -11.45
N TRP A 100 -6.51 -16.67 -10.77
CA TRP A 100 -5.61 -15.74 -11.45
C TRP A 100 -4.48 -16.45 -12.18
N THR A 101 -4.00 -17.58 -11.66
CA THR A 101 -2.85 -18.29 -12.24
C THR A 101 -3.24 -19.20 -13.39
N GLY A 102 -4.48 -19.71 -13.39
CA GLY A 102 -4.89 -20.82 -14.25
C GLY A 102 -4.25 -22.15 -13.85
N LEU A 103 -3.63 -22.25 -12.66
CA LEU A 103 -2.91 -23.45 -12.20
C LEU A 103 -3.51 -23.96 -10.89
N PRO A 104 -3.48 -25.28 -10.62
CA PRO A 104 -3.84 -25.81 -9.30
C PRO A 104 -2.96 -25.19 -8.21
N ALA A 105 -3.58 -24.56 -7.22
CA ALA A 105 -2.87 -23.85 -6.16
C ALA A 105 -2.85 -24.73 -4.93
N TRP A 106 -1.64 -24.95 -4.44
CA TRP A 106 -1.42 -25.56 -3.13
C TRP A 106 -0.87 -24.56 -2.15
N ILE A 107 -0.30 -23.43 -2.62
CA ILE A 107 0.11 -22.29 -1.82
C ILE A 107 -0.82 -21.08 -2.01
N ALA A 108 -1.01 -20.30 -0.95
CA ALA A 108 -1.59 -18.97 -1.03
C ALA A 108 -0.83 -17.96 -0.16
N LEU A 109 -0.92 -16.67 -0.49
CA LEU A 109 -0.43 -15.61 0.39
C LEU A 109 -1.58 -15.13 1.27
N PRO A 110 -1.38 -15.01 2.61
CA PRO A 110 -2.41 -14.46 3.48
C PRO A 110 -2.76 -13.02 3.12
N PHE A 111 -4.03 -12.74 2.89
CA PHE A 111 -4.54 -11.38 2.73
C PHE A 111 -4.78 -10.76 4.11
N GLY A 112 -3.71 -10.36 4.80
CA GLY A 112 -3.75 -9.70 6.12
C GLY A 112 -4.39 -8.31 6.13
N TYR A 113 -4.92 -7.86 5.00
CA TYR A 113 -5.46 -6.53 4.81
C TYR A 113 -6.95 -6.48 5.14
N SER A 114 -7.38 -5.33 5.64
CA SER A 114 -8.78 -5.09 5.98
C SER A 114 -9.67 -5.00 4.73
N PRO A 115 -11.00 -5.05 4.88
CA PRO A 115 -11.95 -4.87 3.77
C PRO A 115 -11.72 -3.60 2.95
N THR A 116 -11.13 -2.55 3.54
CA THR A 116 -10.74 -1.32 2.83
C THR A 116 -9.84 -1.60 1.63
N MET A 117 -8.94 -2.58 1.71
CA MET A 117 -8.06 -2.91 0.58
C MET A 117 -8.83 -3.42 -0.64
N LEU A 118 -10.00 -4.04 -0.45
CA LEU A 118 -10.86 -4.44 -1.57
C LEU A 118 -11.36 -3.22 -2.34
N TRP A 119 -11.72 -2.13 -1.66
CA TRP A 119 -12.08 -0.87 -2.31
C TRP A 119 -10.88 -0.22 -3.00
N VAL A 120 -9.69 -0.30 -2.42
CA VAL A 120 -8.47 0.30 -2.98
C VAL A 120 -8.02 -0.42 -4.25
N LEU A 121 -8.10 -1.75 -4.27
CA LEU A 121 -7.66 -2.56 -5.42
C LEU A 121 -8.76 -2.86 -6.43
N GLY A 122 -10.03 -2.76 -6.03
CA GLY A 122 -11.20 -3.04 -6.89
C GLY A 122 -11.16 -2.34 -8.25
N PRO A 123 -10.89 -1.02 -8.34
CA PRO A 123 -10.78 -0.33 -9.62
C PRO A 123 -9.73 -0.93 -10.56
N LEU A 124 -8.65 -1.49 -10.01
CA LEU A 124 -7.57 -2.10 -10.78
C LEU A 124 -7.94 -3.46 -11.39
N CYS A 125 -9.06 -4.05 -10.98
CA CYS A 125 -9.56 -5.30 -11.56
C CYS A 125 -10.07 -5.15 -13.00
N THR A 126 -10.37 -3.91 -13.42
CA THR A 126 -10.79 -3.59 -14.79
C THR A 126 -9.64 -3.61 -15.81
N LEU A 127 -8.40 -3.57 -15.33
CA LEU A 127 -7.20 -3.60 -16.16
C LEU A 127 -6.53 -4.98 -16.11
N PRO A 128 -5.81 -5.42 -17.15
CA PRO A 128 -4.97 -6.62 -17.06
C PRO A 128 -3.89 -6.47 -15.98
N ALA A 129 -3.53 -7.57 -15.30
CA ALA A 129 -2.72 -7.54 -14.07
C ALA A 129 -1.41 -6.73 -14.17
N ARG A 130 -0.72 -6.84 -15.31
CA ARG A 130 0.50 -6.08 -15.63
C ARG A 130 0.27 -4.57 -15.65
N TRP A 131 -0.80 -4.13 -16.31
CA TRP A 131 -1.19 -2.73 -16.39
C TRP A 131 -1.66 -2.20 -15.05
N SER A 132 -2.42 -3.01 -14.30
CA SER A 132 -2.80 -2.69 -12.92
C SER A 132 -1.58 -2.44 -12.05
N TYR A 133 -0.55 -3.28 -12.15
CA TYR A 133 0.69 -3.14 -11.39
C TYR A 133 1.45 -1.87 -11.80
N GLY A 134 1.63 -1.62 -13.09
CA GLY A 134 2.26 -0.40 -13.59
C GLY A 134 1.53 0.87 -13.13
N ALA A 135 0.19 0.89 -13.26
CA ALA A 135 -0.64 2.02 -12.84
C ALA A 135 -0.58 2.23 -11.32
N TRP A 136 -0.66 1.16 -10.53
CA TRP A 136 -0.55 1.19 -9.08
C TRP A 136 0.80 1.74 -8.61
N SER A 137 1.89 1.19 -9.15
CA SER A 137 3.25 1.61 -8.83
C SER A 137 3.47 3.07 -9.21
N LEU A 138 3.02 3.50 -10.39
CA LEU A 138 3.12 4.89 -10.82
C LEU A 138 2.34 5.83 -9.90
N ALA A 139 1.08 5.51 -9.59
CA ALA A 139 0.25 6.32 -8.70
C ALA A 139 0.88 6.45 -7.31
N CYS A 140 1.38 5.35 -6.74
CA CYS A 140 2.05 5.34 -5.45
C CYS A 140 3.35 6.17 -5.46
N VAL A 141 4.18 6.04 -6.49
CA VAL A 141 5.41 6.81 -6.65
C VAL A 141 5.12 8.31 -6.77
N LEU A 142 4.14 8.68 -7.61
CA LEU A 142 3.76 10.07 -7.79
C LEU A 142 3.22 10.68 -6.49
N ALA A 143 2.34 9.96 -5.79
CA ALA A 143 1.79 10.39 -4.51
C ALA A 143 2.89 10.56 -3.44
N MET A 144 3.78 9.59 -3.33
CA MET A 144 4.91 9.64 -2.39
C MET A 144 5.87 10.79 -2.73
N GLY A 145 6.26 10.92 -4.00
CA GLY A 145 7.16 11.99 -4.45
C GLY A 145 6.57 13.37 -4.21
N TRP A 146 5.30 13.57 -4.57
CA TRP A 146 4.58 14.81 -4.31
C TRP A 146 4.53 15.16 -2.82
N MET A 147 4.27 14.17 -1.95
CA MET A 147 4.22 14.37 -0.50
C MET A 147 5.60 14.64 0.10
N ILE A 148 6.66 13.96 -0.35
CA ILE A 148 8.04 14.20 0.10
C ILE A 148 8.51 15.60 -0.27
N LEU A 149 8.18 16.08 -1.48
CA LEU A 149 8.55 17.42 -1.93
C LEU A 149 7.88 18.50 -1.08
N ARG A 150 6.62 18.26 -0.65
CA ARG A 150 5.89 19.15 0.25
C ARG A 150 6.30 19.02 1.71
N ALA A 151 6.79 17.86 2.11
CA ALA A 151 7.23 17.62 3.46
C ALA A 151 8.41 18.54 3.80
N ARG A 152 8.32 19.21 4.96
CA ARG A 152 9.40 20.06 5.49
C ARG A 152 10.50 19.25 6.20
N VAL A 153 10.55 17.93 5.98
CA VAL A 153 11.58 17.04 6.55
C VAL A 153 12.96 17.29 5.95
N HIS A 154 13.99 17.14 6.76
CA HIS A 154 15.37 17.25 6.27
C HIS A 154 15.65 16.13 5.26
N TRP A 155 16.40 16.41 4.19
CA TRP A 155 16.66 15.42 3.11
C TRP A 155 17.35 14.16 3.63
N VAL A 156 18.16 14.28 4.70
CA VAL A 156 18.80 13.14 5.38
C VAL A 156 17.77 12.15 5.92
N ALA A 157 16.61 12.62 6.40
CA ALA A 157 15.54 11.72 6.85
C ALA A 157 14.98 10.86 5.71
N LEU A 158 15.12 11.30 4.45
CA LEU A 158 14.71 10.54 3.28
C LEU A 158 15.68 9.41 2.94
N LEU A 159 16.90 9.41 3.49
CA LEU A 159 17.82 8.27 3.34
C LEU A 159 17.28 7.00 4.03
N LEU A 160 16.34 7.12 4.98
CA LEU A 160 15.62 5.99 5.56
C LEU A 160 14.76 5.24 4.52
N LEU A 161 14.44 5.89 3.39
CA LEU A 161 13.77 5.26 2.24
C LEU A 161 14.77 4.55 1.31
N VAL A 162 16.07 4.72 1.53
CA VAL A 162 17.12 4.05 0.75
C VAL A 162 17.60 2.84 1.57
N THR A 163 16.71 1.87 1.72
CA THR A 163 16.95 0.64 2.48
C THR A 163 16.67 -0.60 1.63
N PRO A 164 17.32 -1.74 1.91
CA PRO A 164 16.97 -3.01 1.27
C PRO A 164 15.48 -3.33 1.39
N LEU A 165 14.86 -2.98 2.52
CA LEU A 165 13.43 -3.14 2.75
C LEU A 165 12.59 -2.36 1.74
N THR A 166 13.02 -1.16 1.36
CA THR A 166 12.32 -0.35 0.35
C THR A 166 12.41 -1.01 -1.02
N VAL A 167 13.58 -1.55 -1.39
CA VAL A 167 13.75 -2.31 -2.63
C VAL A 167 12.85 -3.55 -2.65
N TYR A 168 12.80 -4.31 -1.56
CA TYR A 168 11.89 -5.45 -1.41
C TYR A 168 10.42 -5.01 -1.49
N ALA A 169 10.04 -3.88 -0.89
CA ALA A 169 8.68 -3.36 -0.97
C ALA A 169 8.26 -2.98 -2.41
N PHE A 170 9.18 -2.41 -3.19
CA PHE A 170 8.96 -2.16 -4.63
C PHE A 170 8.83 -3.46 -5.43
N ALA A 171 9.73 -4.42 -5.20
CA ALA A 171 9.73 -5.71 -5.89
C ALA A 171 8.45 -6.52 -5.64
N LEU A 172 7.87 -6.40 -4.44
CA LEU A 172 6.60 -7.04 -4.08
C LEU A 172 5.37 -6.23 -4.53
N GLY A 173 5.55 -4.98 -4.98
CA GLY A 173 4.45 -4.09 -5.34
C GLY A 173 3.62 -3.61 -4.15
N GLN A 174 4.25 -3.56 -2.98
CA GLN A 174 3.54 -3.38 -1.72
C GLN A 174 2.90 -1.99 -1.57
N THR A 175 1.78 -2.02 -0.84
CA THR A 175 1.00 -0.89 -0.33
C THR A 175 1.75 -0.01 0.68
N ALA A 176 3.02 -0.35 0.96
CA ALA A 176 3.93 0.45 1.77
C ALA A 176 4.10 1.86 1.19
N LEU A 177 4.15 2.03 -0.13
CA LEU A 177 4.27 3.35 -0.76
C LEU A 177 3.02 4.23 -0.52
N LEU A 178 1.83 3.65 -0.64
CA LEU A 178 0.57 4.32 -0.27
C LEU A 178 0.57 4.73 1.21
N THR A 179 1.05 3.83 2.07
CA THR A 179 1.18 4.08 3.52
C THR A 179 2.12 5.24 3.79
N THR A 180 3.30 5.24 3.17
CA THR A 180 4.31 6.30 3.28
C THR A 180 3.75 7.64 2.78
N ALA A 181 3.08 7.66 1.62
CA ALA A 181 2.43 8.86 1.10
C ALA A 181 1.37 9.40 2.06
N GLY A 182 0.52 8.53 2.63
CA GLY A 182 -0.49 8.89 3.61
C GLY A 182 0.10 9.47 4.91
N LEU A 183 1.16 8.87 5.43
CA LEU A 183 1.85 9.38 6.62
C LEU A 183 2.51 10.74 6.37
N PHE A 184 3.21 10.91 5.24
CA PHE A 184 3.77 12.22 4.87
C PHE A 184 2.68 13.28 4.68
N PHE A 185 1.52 12.92 4.10
CA PHE A 185 0.38 13.82 3.98
C PHE A 185 -0.07 14.31 5.36
N LEU A 186 -0.27 13.41 6.32
CA LEU A 186 -0.66 13.78 7.68
C LEU A 186 0.39 14.64 8.37
N MET A 187 1.69 14.36 8.17
CA MET A 187 2.78 15.20 8.70
C MET A 187 2.79 16.61 8.10
N VAL A 188 2.59 16.74 6.78
CA VAL A 188 2.50 18.04 6.10
C VAL A 188 1.32 18.83 6.67
N ARG A 189 0.17 18.19 6.84
CA ARG A 189 -1.04 18.80 7.42
C ARG A 189 -0.90 19.17 8.89
N ASP A 190 -0.09 18.45 9.66
CA ASP A 190 0.25 18.82 11.04
C ASP A 190 1.12 20.08 11.04
N ALA A 191 2.16 20.12 10.22
CA ALA A 191 3.07 21.26 10.11
C ALA A 191 2.41 22.54 9.56
N GLU A 192 1.42 22.42 8.66
CA GLU A 192 0.61 23.54 8.16
C GLU A 192 -0.39 24.06 9.21
N GLY A 193 -0.78 23.24 10.18
CA GLY A 193 -1.74 23.58 11.24
C GLY A 193 -1.13 24.24 12.47
N VAL A 194 0.17 24.52 12.46
CA VAL A 194 0.87 25.20 13.57
C VAL A 194 0.42 26.66 13.62
N GLY A 195 -0.61 26.95 14.43
CA GLY A 195 -1.16 28.31 14.61
C GLY A 195 -2.63 28.38 15.03
N GLY A 196 -3.37 27.27 15.05
CA GLY A 196 -4.76 27.25 15.53
C GLY A 196 -5.44 25.88 15.38
N ARG A 197 -6.62 25.70 15.97
CA ARG A 197 -7.48 24.52 15.75
C ARG A 197 -7.88 24.46 14.28
N SER A 198 -7.14 23.72 13.47
CA SER A 198 -7.50 23.47 12.08
C SER A 198 -8.78 22.63 12.06
N PRO A 199 -9.85 23.06 11.35
CA PRO A 199 -11.09 22.32 11.29
C PRO A 199 -10.85 20.94 10.67
N ALA A 200 -11.65 19.96 11.11
CA ALA A 200 -11.57 18.59 10.63
C ALA A 200 -11.63 18.56 9.09
N SER A 201 -10.57 18.08 8.44
CA SER A 201 -10.50 18.04 6.97
C SER A 201 -10.99 16.70 6.41
N TRP A 202 -11.88 16.75 5.41
CA TRP A 202 -12.33 15.54 4.71
C TRP A 202 -11.16 14.75 4.12
N ARG A 203 -10.10 15.44 3.69
CA ARG A 203 -8.89 14.80 3.15
C ARG A 203 -8.14 13.99 4.21
N GLU A 204 -8.11 14.45 5.46
CA GLU A 204 -7.53 13.69 6.58
C GLU A 204 -8.35 12.44 6.88
N SER A 205 -9.68 12.56 6.86
CA SER A 205 -10.58 11.42 7.01
C SER A 205 -10.41 10.40 5.89
N LEU A 206 -10.28 10.84 4.64
CA LEU A 206 -10.05 9.98 3.49
C LEU A 206 -8.70 9.25 3.59
N VAL A 207 -7.62 9.97 3.92
CA VAL A 207 -6.30 9.36 4.08
C VAL A 207 -6.28 8.38 5.25
N LEU A 208 -6.91 8.74 6.37
CA LEU A 208 -7.02 7.84 7.51
C LEU A 208 -7.84 6.59 7.18
N TRP A 209 -8.93 6.74 6.44
CA TRP A 209 -9.70 5.61 5.90
C TRP A 209 -8.83 4.75 4.98
N LEU A 210 -8.10 5.31 4.02
CA LEU A 210 -7.17 4.55 3.15
C LEU A 210 -6.13 3.77 3.96
N LEU A 211 -5.59 4.38 5.03
CA LEU A 211 -4.64 3.73 5.92
C LEU A 211 -5.24 2.55 6.68
N THR A 212 -6.57 2.44 6.83
CA THR A 212 -7.21 1.27 7.47
C THR A 212 -6.96 -0.02 6.70
N ALA A 213 -6.54 0.06 5.43
CA ALA A 213 -5.97 -1.08 4.72
C ALA A 213 -4.90 -1.80 5.56
N LYS A 214 -4.11 -1.05 6.34
CA LYS A 214 -3.20 -1.54 7.39
C LYS A 214 -3.66 -1.05 8.77
N PRO A 215 -4.53 -1.81 9.48
CA PRO A 215 -5.15 -1.34 10.72
C PRO A 215 -4.18 -0.81 11.79
N PRO A 216 -3.00 -1.42 12.04
CA PRO A 216 -2.05 -0.88 13.02
C PRO A 216 -1.55 0.54 12.66
N ILE A 217 -1.37 0.82 11.37
CA ILE A 217 -0.93 2.14 10.91
C ILE A 217 -2.07 3.16 11.01
N ALA A 218 -3.31 2.77 10.67
CA ALA A 218 -4.46 3.63 10.87
C ALA A 218 -4.70 3.96 12.35
N ALA A 219 -4.51 2.99 13.25
CA ALA A 219 -4.66 3.22 14.69
C ALA A 219 -3.62 4.23 15.21
N THR A 220 -2.35 4.08 14.84
CA THR A 220 -1.29 5.02 15.24
C THR A 220 -1.50 6.42 14.66
N ALA A 221 -1.86 6.52 13.38
CA ALA A 221 -2.20 7.80 12.74
C ALA A 221 -3.44 8.46 13.36
N GLY A 222 -4.48 7.68 13.66
CA GLY A 222 -5.71 8.13 14.31
C GLY A 222 -5.45 8.66 15.72
N LEU A 223 -4.64 7.94 16.51
CA LEU A 223 -4.23 8.39 17.85
C LEU A 223 -3.46 9.72 17.78
N ALA A 224 -2.52 9.85 16.84
CA ALA A 224 -1.80 11.10 16.63
C ALA A 224 -2.75 12.27 16.30
N LEU A 225 -3.77 12.04 15.47
CA LEU A 225 -4.79 13.05 15.16
C LEU A 225 -5.67 13.40 16.37
N LEU A 226 -6.03 12.42 17.21
CA LEU A 226 -6.78 12.65 18.45
C LEU A 226 -5.99 13.52 19.44
N VAL A 227 -4.71 13.19 19.67
CA VAL A 227 -3.81 13.99 20.53
C VAL A 227 -3.68 15.42 20.04
N ARG A 228 -3.76 15.64 18.73
CA ARG A 228 -3.75 16.97 18.09
C ARG A 228 -5.13 17.66 18.07
N GLY A 229 -6.15 17.10 18.73
CA GLY A 229 -7.50 17.67 18.80
C GLY A 229 -8.31 17.55 17.51
N ARG A 230 -7.89 16.72 16.54
CA ARG A 230 -8.57 16.52 15.25
C ARG A 230 -9.57 15.37 15.28
N GLY A 231 -10.34 15.26 16.36
CA GLY A 231 -11.28 14.15 16.59
C GLY A 231 -12.36 14.03 15.52
N GLY A 232 -12.82 15.13 14.93
CA GLY A 232 -13.78 15.09 13.82
C GLY A 232 -13.26 14.37 12.56
N SER A 233 -11.96 14.46 12.27
CA SER A 233 -11.36 13.74 11.14
C SER A 233 -11.35 12.24 11.40
N VAL A 234 -11.08 11.83 12.64
CA VAL A 234 -11.06 10.44 13.10
C VAL A 234 -12.46 9.85 13.13
N ALA A 235 -13.43 10.55 13.72
CA ALA A 235 -14.83 10.10 13.79
C ALA A 235 -15.41 9.85 12.39
N ARG A 236 -15.14 10.74 11.43
CA ARG A 236 -15.56 10.52 10.03
C ARG A 236 -14.85 9.33 9.38
N ALA A 237 -13.55 9.15 9.61
CA ALA A 237 -12.84 8.00 9.07
C ALA A 237 -13.40 6.67 9.62
N ILE A 238 -13.73 6.63 10.92
CA ILE A 238 -14.41 5.50 11.55
C ILE A 238 -15.77 5.28 10.88
N GLY A 239 -16.58 6.33 10.72
CA GLY A 239 -17.88 6.24 10.06
C GLY A 239 -17.78 5.70 8.63
N VAL A 240 -16.85 6.22 7.82
CA VAL A 240 -16.60 5.73 6.45
C VAL A 240 -16.11 4.27 6.48
N THR A 241 -15.24 3.89 7.41
CA THR A 241 -14.76 2.50 7.54
C THR A 241 -15.91 1.55 7.86
N LEU A 242 -16.78 1.92 8.81
CA LEU A 242 -17.97 1.15 9.15
C LEU A 242 -18.91 1.01 7.96
N VAL A 243 -19.27 2.11 7.31
CA VAL A 243 -20.16 2.10 6.13
C VAL A 243 -19.58 1.25 5.01
N THR A 244 -18.31 1.43 4.67
CA THR A 244 -17.65 0.70 3.57
C THR A 244 -17.48 -0.79 3.87
N THR A 245 -17.28 -1.15 5.13
CA THR A 245 -17.17 -2.55 5.57
C THR A 245 -18.55 -3.22 5.64
N LEU A 246 -19.57 -2.52 6.13
CA LEU A 246 -20.96 -2.99 6.10
C LEU A 246 -21.43 -3.21 4.67
N ALA A 247 -21.13 -2.28 3.76
CA ALA A 247 -21.45 -2.41 2.34
C ALA A 247 -20.77 -3.62 1.68
N LEU A 248 -19.55 -3.97 2.10
CA LEU A 248 -18.85 -5.15 1.61
C LEU A 248 -19.31 -6.47 2.25
N THR A 249 -19.96 -6.43 3.41
CA THR A 249 -20.28 -7.62 4.21
C THR A 249 -20.93 -8.76 3.40
N PRO A 250 -21.86 -8.51 2.46
CA PRO A 250 -22.41 -9.58 1.61
C PRO A 250 -21.36 -10.32 0.77
N TRP A 251 -20.32 -9.61 0.30
CA TRP A 251 -19.22 -10.18 -0.48
C TRP A 251 -18.12 -10.80 0.38
N LEU A 252 -18.08 -10.52 1.68
CA LEU A 252 -17.07 -11.07 2.59
C LEU A 252 -17.41 -12.49 3.09
N GLY A 253 -18.69 -12.89 3.04
CA GLY A 253 -19.17 -14.18 3.53
C GLY A 253 -19.51 -14.19 5.02
N THR A 254 -20.22 -15.23 5.48
CA THR A 254 -20.64 -15.40 6.88
C THR A 254 -19.47 -15.66 7.83
N GLY A 255 -19.35 -14.87 8.90
CA GLY A 255 -18.27 -15.07 9.87
C GLY A 255 -16.91 -14.47 9.47
N TRP A 256 -16.88 -13.69 8.37
CA TRP A 256 -15.68 -13.02 7.88
C TRP A 256 -14.90 -12.26 8.95
N ALA A 257 -15.60 -11.60 9.89
CA ALA A 257 -14.97 -10.82 10.94
C ALA A 257 -14.15 -11.68 11.90
N ARG A 258 -14.67 -12.86 12.26
CA ARG A 258 -13.98 -13.83 13.12
C ARG A 258 -12.73 -14.36 12.42
N ASP A 259 -12.87 -14.75 11.16
CA ASP A 259 -11.76 -15.32 10.39
C ASP A 259 -10.69 -14.28 10.09
N TYR A 260 -11.07 -13.03 9.84
CA TYR A 260 -10.13 -11.93 9.70
C TYR A 260 -9.33 -11.68 10.98
N LEU A 261 -9.99 -11.64 12.14
CA LEU A 261 -9.31 -11.49 13.43
C LEU A 261 -8.39 -12.68 13.74
N HIS A 262 -8.82 -13.90 13.41
CA HIS A 262 -7.99 -15.10 13.54
C HIS A 262 -6.75 -15.00 12.65
N LEU A 263 -6.93 -14.63 11.37
CA LEU A 263 -5.84 -14.42 10.41
C LEU A 263 -4.82 -13.40 10.93
N LEU A 264 -5.28 -12.27 11.48
CA LEU A 264 -4.40 -11.25 12.07
C LEU A 264 -3.60 -11.78 13.27
N GLY A 265 -4.22 -12.60 14.12
CA GLY A 265 -3.56 -13.22 15.27
C GLY A 265 -2.57 -14.34 14.91
N SER A 266 -2.76 -14.99 13.76
CA SER A 266 -1.89 -16.08 13.28
C SER A 266 -0.86 -15.64 12.23
N TYR A 267 -0.89 -14.37 11.80
CA TYR A 267 -0.09 -13.84 10.69
C TYR A 267 1.43 -14.00 10.88
N ASP A 268 1.90 -14.13 12.12
CA ASP A 268 3.33 -14.07 12.49
C ASP A 268 3.92 -15.38 13.06
N ARG A 269 3.16 -16.49 13.10
CA ARG A 269 3.66 -17.74 13.67
C ARG A 269 4.48 -18.55 12.64
N VAL A 270 5.74 -18.14 12.41
CA VAL A 270 6.97 -18.90 12.03
C VAL A 270 6.81 -20.14 11.10
N GLY A 271 5.77 -20.19 10.28
CA GLY A 271 5.38 -21.38 9.52
C GLY A 271 4.64 -21.05 8.23
N LEU A 272 4.93 -19.90 7.62
CA LEU A 272 4.35 -19.51 6.32
C LEU A 272 4.46 -20.60 5.22
N PRO A 273 5.49 -21.47 5.18
CA PRO A 273 5.52 -22.58 4.21
C PRO A 273 4.45 -23.64 4.45
N ALA A 274 3.97 -23.83 5.69
CA ALA A 274 3.01 -24.89 6.05
C ALA A 274 1.59 -24.36 6.31
N ALA A 275 1.45 -23.11 6.79
CA ALA A 275 0.14 -22.55 7.15
C ALA A 275 -0.74 -22.21 5.93
N PHE A 276 -0.14 -22.05 4.75
CA PHE A 276 -0.85 -21.76 3.50
C PHE A 276 -0.48 -22.70 2.36
N ALA A 277 0.26 -23.77 2.66
CA ALA A 277 0.43 -24.90 1.76
C ALA A 277 -0.58 -26.00 2.13
N ARG A 278 -1.20 -26.66 1.16
CA ARG A 278 -1.72 -28.02 1.42
C ARG A 278 -0.50 -28.93 1.56
N ASP A 279 -0.31 -29.51 2.75
CA ASP A 279 0.71 -30.53 2.95
C ASP A 279 0.55 -31.63 1.90
N GLY A 280 1.55 -31.75 1.04
CA GLY A 280 1.66 -32.85 0.09
C GLY A 280 2.09 -34.11 0.82
N GLY A 281 1.26 -34.62 1.73
CA GLY A 281 1.64 -35.80 2.51
C GLY A 281 0.71 -36.16 3.66
N THR A 282 -0.19 -37.09 3.36
CA THR A 282 -0.74 -38.15 4.25
C THR A 282 -1.92 -37.88 5.19
N GLN A 283 -2.94 -38.74 4.97
CA GLN A 283 -3.99 -39.27 5.87
C GLN A 283 -5.30 -38.46 5.96
N ARG A 284 -6.49 -38.99 5.65
CA ARG A 284 -7.00 -40.32 5.24
C ARG A 284 -8.26 -40.13 4.41
#